data_AF-M7XCI5-F1
#
_entry.id   AF-M7XCI5-F1
#
_cell.length_a   1.000
_cell.length_b   1.000
_cell.length_c   1.000
_cell.angle_alpha   90.00
_cell.angle_beta   90.00
_cell.angle_gamma   90.00
#
_symmetry.space_group_name_H-M   'P 1'
#
loop_
_entity.id
_entity.type
_entity.pdbx_description
1 polymer ?
#
loop_
_entity_poly.entity_id
_entity_poly.type
_entity_poly.pdbx_seq_one_letter_code
_entity_poly.pdbx_strand_id
1 'polypeptide(L)'
;MLIGGISDDVKQIEIISREIIDKCKKEKDKREGIIMKIIESMIRNEVVVTTNPNRVHVYGEIIGNICFEWKEYRDKIITKIRSISPVFNSVYPKRSDKKEYEMIMKYKRNESDEKYFNRIRHSFKILTGILMSEVGDQTILLDIVMNGMYMQYDNKEVCLGTVGDLIGSMVEIMLDECGDKLKHTQYMTRIIQTIKEYLPIAQRHWEGKGPQGDYVMRKIKVLLQRYEKNLPFNKKVVEYQNELAAYKKQIGLEACVWENTTQIKVLESNEILSKDNSTTHGIEEKHSKNTVNQEESDKEEYNKEENPENKEEENKEENPEKKEEENKDSANTKENKEEEKDKEEEKRKLLEEDPEAEADIYFKPIIELKEVEQKEMEEEIVFKERGICVRYDTVNEEFKERGRGEIEILKHPTTKLSRVILIRDQIFKLACDHYILPYIKIKEFPNNRRAIIYSVYEDYAQDEGKNTITFGMCFNTEEIKERFIKTFKELQEETQQIVNKK
;
A
#
# COMPACT_ATOMS: atom_id res chain seq x y z
N MET A 1 -9.59 -32.35 -16.91
CA MET A 1 -9.12 -33.46 -16.05
C MET A 1 -7.86 -33.09 -15.28
N LEU A 2 -6.80 -32.57 -15.93
CA LEU A 2 -5.53 -32.21 -15.26
C LEU A 2 -5.66 -31.29 -14.03
N ILE A 3 -6.56 -30.30 -14.05
CA ILE A 3 -6.62 -29.25 -13.00
C ILE A 3 -7.44 -29.64 -11.76
N GLY A 4 -8.31 -30.65 -11.88
CA GLY A 4 -9.24 -31.02 -10.80
C GLY A 4 -8.65 -31.87 -9.69
N GLY A 5 -7.45 -32.43 -9.89
CA GLY A 5 -6.81 -33.38 -8.96
C GLY A 5 -5.36 -33.03 -8.59
N ILE A 6 -4.99 -31.75 -8.65
CA ILE A 6 -3.57 -31.35 -8.74
C ILE A 6 -2.65 -31.73 -7.58
N SER A 7 -3.02 -32.25 -6.39
CA SER A 7 -2.09 -32.35 -5.23
C SER A 7 -1.40 -31.02 -4.86
N ASP A 8 -1.00 -30.83 -3.61
CA ASP A 8 -0.20 -29.65 -3.23
C ASP A 8 1.29 -29.99 -3.24
N ASP A 9 1.64 -31.21 -3.68
CA ASP A 9 3.01 -31.64 -3.85
C ASP A 9 3.71 -30.79 -4.90
N VAL A 10 4.70 -30.04 -4.44
CA VAL A 10 5.54 -29.16 -5.25
C VAL A 10 6.11 -29.87 -6.49
N LYS A 11 6.42 -31.16 -6.39
CA LYS A 11 6.95 -31.95 -7.52
C LYS A 11 5.93 -32.10 -8.64
N GLN A 12 4.66 -32.27 -8.30
CA GLN A 12 3.59 -32.43 -9.30
C GLN A 12 3.34 -31.14 -10.07
N ILE A 13 3.56 -29.98 -9.44
CA ILE A 13 3.40 -28.67 -10.07
C ILE A 13 4.35 -28.50 -11.26
N GLU A 14 5.62 -28.85 -11.07
CA GLU A 14 6.63 -28.75 -12.11
C GLU A 14 6.34 -29.72 -13.26
N ILE A 15 5.93 -30.96 -12.93
CA ILE A 15 5.54 -31.97 -13.92
C ILE A 15 4.35 -31.46 -14.74
N ILE A 16 3.29 -30.98 -14.08
CA ILE A 16 2.08 -30.46 -14.75
C ILE A 16 2.42 -29.24 -15.61
N SER A 17 3.25 -28.32 -15.09
CA SER A 17 3.68 -27.13 -15.82
C SER A 17 4.42 -27.52 -17.10
N ARG A 18 5.37 -28.46 -17.02
CA ARG A 18 6.12 -28.97 -18.17
C ARG A 18 5.22 -29.68 -19.17
N GLU A 19 4.30 -30.53 -18.72
CA GLU A 19 3.35 -31.21 -19.60
C GLU A 19 2.47 -30.23 -20.39
N ILE A 20 2.00 -29.16 -19.72
CA ILE A 20 1.22 -28.10 -20.37
C ILE A 20 2.09 -27.36 -21.39
N ILE A 21 3.31 -26.97 -21.00
CA ILE A 21 4.24 -26.26 -21.89
C ILE A 21 4.58 -27.11 -23.11
N ASP A 22 4.92 -28.39 -22.93
CA ASP A 22 5.24 -29.31 -24.02
C ASP A 22 4.06 -29.49 -24.98
N LYS A 23 2.84 -29.60 -24.43
CA LYS A 23 1.63 -29.66 -25.26
C LYS A 23 1.43 -28.38 -26.05
N CYS A 24 1.63 -27.22 -25.43
CA CYS A 24 1.56 -25.91 -26.07
C CYS A 24 2.70 -25.64 -27.08
N LYS A 25 3.85 -26.31 -26.94
CA LYS A 25 4.95 -26.32 -27.91
C LYS A 25 4.61 -27.18 -29.13
N LYS A 26 3.98 -28.34 -28.92
CA LYS A 26 3.52 -29.25 -30.00
C LYS A 26 2.35 -28.69 -30.79
N GLU A 27 1.35 -28.09 -30.12
CA GLU A 27 0.13 -27.57 -30.75
C GLU A 27 0.14 -26.04 -30.85
N LYS A 28 1.10 -25.46 -31.59
CA LYS A 28 1.30 -23.98 -31.67
C LYS A 28 0.01 -23.21 -32.01
N ASP A 29 -0.74 -23.66 -33.01
CA ASP A 29 -1.97 -22.99 -33.48
C ASP A 29 -3.11 -23.02 -32.45
N LYS A 30 -3.05 -23.94 -31.48
CA LYS A 30 -4.07 -24.11 -30.43
C LYS A 30 -3.60 -23.62 -29.07
N ARG A 31 -2.36 -23.15 -28.95
CA ARG A 31 -1.73 -22.73 -27.69
C ARG A 31 -2.61 -21.78 -26.88
N GLU A 32 -3.06 -20.70 -27.52
CA GLU A 32 -3.92 -19.71 -26.86
C GLU A 32 -5.21 -20.34 -26.35
N GLY A 33 -5.85 -21.19 -27.15
CA GLY A 33 -7.06 -21.91 -26.77
C GLY A 33 -6.84 -22.89 -25.60
N ILE A 34 -5.67 -23.52 -25.52
CA ILE A 34 -5.30 -24.41 -24.41
C ILE A 34 -5.12 -23.59 -23.13
N ILE A 35 -4.30 -22.54 -23.18
CA ILE A 35 -4.03 -21.66 -22.04
C ILE A 35 -5.32 -21.03 -21.51
N MET A 36 -6.17 -20.49 -22.40
CA MET A 36 -7.42 -19.87 -21.99
C MET A 36 -8.40 -20.89 -21.38
N LYS A 37 -8.47 -22.12 -21.91
CA LYS A 37 -9.29 -23.19 -21.31
C LYS A 37 -8.80 -23.61 -19.92
N ILE A 38 -7.49 -23.58 -19.69
CA ILE A 38 -6.89 -23.84 -18.37
C ILE A 38 -7.36 -22.77 -17.38
N ILE A 39 -7.21 -21.50 -17.73
CA ILE A 39 -7.65 -20.37 -16.90
C ILE A 39 -9.16 -20.43 -16.63
N GLU A 40 -9.97 -20.67 -17.65
CA GLU A 40 -11.43 -20.84 -17.49
C GLU A 40 -11.78 -22.03 -16.59
N SER A 41 -11.00 -23.11 -16.64
CA SER A 41 -11.19 -24.24 -15.74
C SER A 41 -10.83 -23.90 -14.30
N MET A 42 -9.75 -23.13 -14.06
CA MET A 42 -9.37 -22.65 -12.73
C MET A 42 -10.45 -21.73 -12.16
N ILE A 43 -10.95 -20.78 -12.95
CA ILE A 43 -12.02 -19.84 -12.54
C ILE A 43 -13.32 -20.58 -12.21
N ARG A 44 -13.67 -21.62 -12.96
CA ARG A 44 -14.90 -22.40 -12.70
C ARG A 44 -14.84 -23.26 -11.43
N ASN A 45 -13.65 -23.64 -10.96
CA ASN A 45 -13.49 -24.61 -9.89
C ASN A 45 -13.39 -23.94 -8.50
N GLU A 46 -14.48 -23.29 -8.07
CA GLU A 46 -14.54 -22.47 -6.86
C GLU A 46 -14.24 -23.26 -5.57
N VAL A 47 -14.56 -24.56 -5.54
CA VAL A 47 -14.39 -25.42 -4.35
C VAL A 47 -12.93 -25.69 -4.02
N VAL A 48 -12.04 -25.67 -5.02
CA VAL A 48 -10.65 -26.12 -4.83
C VAL A 48 -9.81 -25.08 -4.09
N VAL A 49 -9.97 -23.80 -4.41
CA VAL A 49 -9.22 -22.71 -3.77
C VAL A 49 -9.80 -22.32 -2.41
N THR A 50 -11.08 -22.61 -2.19
CA THR A 50 -11.74 -22.33 -0.90
C THR A 50 -11.45 -23.38 0.16
N THR A 51 -11.18 -24.62 -0.24
CA THR A 51 -10.91 -25.74 0.69
C THR A 51 -9.43 -25.87 1.07
N ASN A 52 -8.52 -25.32 0.26
CA ASN A 52 -7.10 -25.46 0.48
C ASN A 52 -6.35 -24.13 0.22
N PRO A 53 -5.70 -23.55 1.25
CA PRO A 53 -5.03 -22.27 1.14
C PRO A 53 -3.83 -22.30 0.17
N ASN A 54 -3.15 -23.44 0.03
CA ASN A 54 -1.94 -23.53 -0.80
C ASN A 54 -2.28 -23.47 -2.30
N ARG A 55 -3.53 -23.75 -2.69
CA ARG A 55 -3.96 -23.81 -4.09
C ARG A 55 -3.82 -22.49 -4.84
N VAL A 56 -3.90 -21.37 -4.14
CA VAL A 56 -3.67 -20.04 -4.72
C VAL A 56 -2.26 -19.97 -5.30
N HIS A 57 -1.27 -20.39 -4.53
CA HIS A 57 0.13 -20.39 -4.95
C HIS A 57 0.41 -21.47 -5.98
N VAL A 58 -0.18 -22.66 -5.85
CA VAL A 58 -0.07 -23.72 -6.87
C VAL A 58 -0.51 -23.21 -8.25
N TYR A 59 -1.69 -22.57 -8.33
CA TYR A 59 -2.18 -22.01 -9.60
C TYR A 59 -1.31 -20.84 -10.07
N GLY A 60 -0.86 -19.99 -9.15
CA GLY A 60 0.09 -18.92 -9.42
C GLY A 60 1.37 -19.42 -10.10
N GLU A 61 1.98 -20.48 -9.57
CA GLU A 61 3.22 -21.06 -10.11
C GLU A 61 3.02 -21.72 -11.48
N ILE A 62 1.95 -22.51 -11.67
CA ILE A 62 1.67 -23.14 -12.97
C ILE A 62 1.51 -22.08 -14.06
N ILE A 63 0.72 -21.05 -13.77
CA ILE A 63 0.50 -19.96 -14.73
C ILE A 63 1.77 -19.12 -14.88
N GLY A 64 2.52 -18.90 -13.80
CA GLY A 64 3.80 -18.21 -13.83
C GLY A 64 4.79 -18.88 -14.78
N ASN A 65 4.95 -20.19 -14.67
CA ASN A 65 5.80 -21.00 -15.54
C ASN A 65 5.38 -20.92 -17.02
N ILE A 66 4.08 -20.99 -17.30
CA ILE A 66 3.55 -20.84 -18.67
C ILE A 66 3.82 -19.43 -19.20
N CYS A 67 3.59 -18.41 -18.37
CA CYS A 67 3.83 -17.02 -18.73
C CYS A 67 5.31 -16.73 -18.94
N PHE A 68 6.21 -17.39 -18.21
CA PHE A 68 7.67 -17.29 -18.38
C PHE A 68 8.13 -17.75 -19.77
N GLU A 69 7.56 -18.85 -20.28
CA GLU A 69 7.85 -19.30 -21.63
C GLU A 69 7.27 -18.35 -22.69
N TRP A 70 6.12 -17.72 -22.42
CA TRP A 70 5.40 -16.88 -23.37
C TRP A 70 4.82 -15.61 -22.74
N LYS A 71 5.63 -14.55 -22.72
CA LYS A 71 5.31 -13.24 -22.12
C LYS A 71 3.96 -12.68 -22.55
N GLU A 72 3.63 -12.82 -23.84
CA GLU A 72 2.42 -12.30 -24.48
C GLU A 72 1.11 -12.81 -23.85
N TYR A 73 1.13 -13.96 -23.19
CA TYR A 73 -0.07 -14.48 -22.52
C TYR A 73 -0.27 -13.90 -21.13
N ARG A 74 0.76 -13.31 -20.49
CA ARG A 74 0.63 -12.69 -19.16
C ARG A 74 -0.48 -11.65 -19.14
N ASP A 75 -0.40 -10.67 -20.05
CA ASP A 75 -1.37 -9.57 -20.12
C ASP A 75 -2.75 -10.06 -20.56
N LYS A 76 -2.79 -11.05 -21.48
CA LYS A 76 -4.06 -11.66 -21.91
C LYS A 76 -4.77 -12.38 -20.75
N ILE A 77 -4.02 -13.13 -19.93
CA ILE A 77 -4.56 -13.86 -18.77
C ILE A 77 -5.03 -12.87 -17.70
N ILE A 78 -4.20 -11.87 -17.35
CA ILE A 78 -4.55 -10.83 -16.39
C ILE A 78 -5.81 -10.10 -16.87
N THR A 79 -5.87 -9.69 -18.14
CA THR A 79 -7.03 -9.03 -18.73
C THR A 79 -8.28 -9.90 -18.65
N LYS A 80 -8.16 -11.20 -18.97
CA LYS A 80 -9.27 -12.15 -18.87
C LYS A 80 -9.82 -12.22 -17.43
N ILE A 81 -8.96 -12.34 -16.42
CA ILE A 81 -9.38 -12.44 -15.02
C ILE A 81 -9.96 -11.10 -14.53
N ARG A 82 -9.29 -9.98 -14.85
CA ARG A 82 -9.78 -8.63 -14.54
C ARG A 82 -11.13 -8.33 -15.19
N SER A 83 -11.44 -8.94 -16.33
CA SER A 83 -12.74 -8.79 -16.98
C SER A 83 -13.90 -9.46 -16.24
N ILE A 84 -13.65 -10.33 -15.24
CA ILE A 84 -14.70 -11.05 -14.50
C ILE A 84 -15.53 -10.09 -13.65
N SER A 85 -14.92 -9.04 -13.12
CA SER A 85 -15.59 -8.03 -12.29
C SER A 85 -15.02 -6.63 -12.56
N PRO A 86 -15.88 -5.61 -12.71
CA PRO A 86 -15.43 -4.21 -12.84
C PRO A 86 -14.60 -3.74 -11.64
N VAL A 87 -14.80 -4.35 -10.46
CA VAL A 87 -14.07 -4.02 -9.21
C VAL A 87 -12.56 -4.24 -9.36
N PHE A 88 -12.13 -5.20 -10.19
CA PHE A 88 -10.70 -5.44 -10.50
C PHE A 88 -10.09 -4.35 -11.39
N ASN A 89 -10.90 -3.44 -11.93
CA ASN A 89 -10.48 -2.33 -12.77
C ASN A 89 -10.82 -0.99 -12.11
N SER A 90 -11.00 -0.98 -10.79
CA SER A 90 -11.36 0.21 -10.02
C SER A 90 -12.65 0.88 -10.49
N VAL A 91 -13.59 0.09 -11.02
CA VAL A 91 -14.92 0.54 -11.40
C VAL A 91 -15.91 0.04 -10.34
N TYR A 92 -16.57 0.98 -9.68
CA TYR A 92 -17.43 0.74 -8.53
C TYR A 92 -18.83 1.33 -8.75
N PRO A 93 -19.72 0.62 -9.47
CA PRO A 93 -21.06 1.10 -9.79
C PRO A 93 -21.91 1.30 -8.53
N LYS A 94 -22.70 2.38 -8.48
CA LYS A 94 -23.70 2.56 -7.42
C LYS A 94 -24.93 1.70 -7.70
N ARG A 95 -25.56 1.18 -6.64
CA ARG A 95 -26.78 0.36 -6.75
C ARG A 95 -28.01 1.29 -6.91
N SER A 96 -28.20 1.82 -8.13
CA SER A 96 -29.37 2.63 -8.50
C SER A 96 -30.52 1.75 -9.01
N ASP A 97 -30.37 1.20 -10.22
CA ASP A 97 -31.26 0.18 -10.78
C ASP A 97 -30.65 -1.22 -10.61
N LYS A 98 -31.46 -2.18 -10.14
CA LYS A 98 -30.96 -3.53 -9.83
C LYS A 98 -30.50 -4.28 -11.08
N LYS A 99 -31.21 -4.18 -12.20
CA LYS A 99 -30.87 -4.93 -13.42
C LYS A 99 -29.65 -4.34 -14.10
N GLU A 100 -29.56 -3.01 -14.16
CA GLU A 100 -28.39 -2.30 -14.67
C GLU A 100 -27.17 -2.59 -13.80
N TYR A 101 -27.30 -2.51 -12.48
CA TYR A 101 -26.23 -2.84 -11.54
C TYR A 101 -25.75 -4.29 -11.73
N GLU A 102 -26.67 -5.26 -11.75
CA GLU A 102 -26.34 -6.67 -11.97
C GLU A 102 -25.66 -6.90 -13.33
N MET A 103 -26.08 -6.18 -14.37
CA MET A 103 -25.46 -6.23 -15.70
C MET A 103 -24.04 -5.68 -15.70
N ILE A 104 -23.82 -4.48 -15.14
CA ILE A 104 -22.49 -3.84 -15.07
C ILE A 104 -21.55 -4.69 -14.19
N MET A 105 -22.05 -5.16 -13.04
CA MET A 105 -21.32 -6.01 -12.11
C MET A 105 -21.15 -7.45 -12.62
N LYS A 106 -21.73 -7.81 -13.78
CA LYS A 106 -21.60 -9.12 -14.42
C LYS A 106 -22.10 -10.27 -13.54
N TYR A 107 -23.24 -10.09 -12.90
CA TYR A 107 -23.97 -11.17 -12.25
C TYR A 107 -24.39 -12.21 -13.28
N LYS A 108 -24.34 -13.50 -12.89
CA LYS A 108 -24.94 -14.57 -13.67
C LYS A 108 -26.45 -14.54 -13.49
N ARG A 109 -27.18 -15.17 -14.42
CA ARG A 109 -28.64 -15.26 -14.36
C ARG A 109 -29.08 -15.90 -13.03
N ASN A 110 -29.93 -15.19 -12.28
CA ASN A 110 -30.44 -15.61 -10.97
C ASN A 110 -29.36 -15.90 -9.92
N GLU A 111 -28.21 -15.23 -10.01
CA GLU A 111 -27.14 -15.32 -9.01
C GLU A 111 -27.47 -14.48 -7.77
N SER A 112 -27.34 -15.06 -6.58
CA SER A 112 -27.48 -14.32 -5.32
C SER A 112 -26.23 -13.49 -5.03
N ASP A 113 -26.36 -12.43 -4.21
CA ASP A 113 -25.23 -11.60 -3.77
C ASP A 113 -24.11 -12.45 -3.13
N GLU A 114 -24.47 -13.48 -2.35
CA GLU A 114 -23.51 -14.42 -1.75
C GLU A 114 -22.75 -15.26 -2.80
N LYS A 115 -23.46 -15.82 -3.78
CA LYS A 115 -22.84 -16.61 -4.86
C LYS A 115 -21.94 -15.74 -5.73
N TYR A 116 -22.40 -14.54 -6.06
CA TYR A 116 -21.61 -13.55 -6.78
C TYR A 116 -20.34 -13.20 -6.00
N PHE A 117 -20.47 -12.87 -4.72
CA PHE A 117 -19.34 -12.55 -3.85
C PHE A 117 -18.31 -13.69 -3.84
N ASN A 118 -18.75 -14.93 -3.62
CA ASN A 118 -17.84 -16.09 -3.55
C ASN A 118 -17.11 -16.33 -4.88
N ARG A 119 -17.82 -16.17 -6.00
CA ARG A 119 -17.22 -16.27 -7.34
C ARG A 119 -16.17 -15.20 -7.60
N ILE A 120 -16.45 -13.94 -7.25
CA ILE A 120 -15.49 -12.85 -7.43
C ILE A 120 -14.30 -13.00 -6.47
N ARG A 121 -14.55 -13.38 -5.21
CA ARG A 121 -13.52 -13.68 -4.21
C ARG A 121 -12.57 -14.79 -4.70
N HIS A 122 -13.12 -15.88 -5.24
CA HIS A 122 -12.34 -16.96 -5.86
C HIS A 122 -11.49 -16.47 -7.03
N SER A 123 -12.09 -15.67 -7.92
CA SER A 123 -11.39 -15.09 -9.07
C SER A 123 -10.24 -14.17 -8.65
N PHE A 124 -10.45 -13.39 -7.58
CA PHE A 124 -9.42 -12.52 -7.02
C PHE A 124 -8.27 -13.34 -6.42
N LYS A 125 -8.55 -14.43 -5.70
CA LYS A 125 -7.50 -15.34 -5.20
C LYS A 125 -6.63 -15.87 -6.35
N ILE A 126 -7.22 -16.29 -7.47
CA ILE A 126 -6.45 -16.74 -8.64
C ILE A 126 -5.56 -15.60 -9.17
N LEU A 127 -6.13 -14.39 -9.29
CA LEU A 127 -5.37 -13.21 -9.72
C LEU A 127 -4.18 -12.94 -8.78
N THR A 128 -4.42 -12.95 -7.47
CA THR A 128 -3.40 -12.78 -6.43
C THR A 128 -2.28 -13.81 -6.59
N GLY A 129 -2.62 -15.09 -6.77
CA GLY A 129 -1.63 -16.15 -6.98
C GLY A 129 -0.72 -15.87 -8.19
N ILE A 130 -1.31 -15.44 -9.32
CA ILE A 130 -0.57 -15.10 -10.55
C ILE A 130 0.31 -13.86 -10.34
N LEU A 131 -0.23 -12.79 -9.76
CA LEU A 131 0.49 -11.54 -9.53
C LEU A 131 1.64 -11.69 -8.50
N MET A 132 1.55 -12.67 -7.61
CA MET A 132 2.58 -12.97 -6.60
C MET A 132 3.55 -14.08 -6.99
N SER A 133 3.39 -14.67 -8.18
CA SER A 133 4.38 -15.59 -8.78
C SER A 133 5.67 -14.83 -9.13
N GLU A 134 6.76 -15.55 -9.42
CA GLU A 134 8.07 -14.94 -9.74
C GLU A 134 8.03 -14.02 -10.98
N VAL A 135 7.11 -14.27 -11.90
CA VAL A 135 6.87 -13.47 -13.12
C VAL A 135 5.72 -12.45 -12.97
N GLY A 136 5.05 -12.46 -11.83
CA GLY A 136 3.88 -11.63 -11.55
C GLY A 136 4.22 -10.16 -11.35
N ASP A 137 3.21 -9.29 -11.47
CA ASP A 137 3.36 -7.87 -11.13
C ASP A 137 2.61 -7.58 -9.83
N GLN A 138 3.37 -7.40 -8.75
CA GLN A 138 2.81 -7.16 -7.43
C GLN A 138 2.19 -5.76 -7.31
N THR A 139 2.61 -4.81 -8.16
CA THR A 139 2.08 -3.43 -8.15
C THR A 139 0.60 -3.42 -8.52
N ILE A 140 0.20 -4.24 -9.51
CA ILE A 140 -1.20 -4.39 -9.93
C ILE A 140 -2.09 -4.86 -8.76
N LEU A 141 -1.59 -5.75 -7.90
CA LEU A 141 -2.34 -6.22 -6.74
C LEU A 141 -2.57 -5.08 -5.74
N LEU A 142 -1.51 -4.34 -5.43
CA LEU A 142 -1.58 -3.19 -4.53
C LEU A 142 -2.51 -2.12 -5.08
N ASP A 143 -2.42 -1.79 -6.37
CA ASP A 143 -3.28 -0.80 -7.01
C ASP A 143 -4.77 -1.18 -6.88
N ILE A 144 -5.13 -2.43 -7.16
CA ILE A 144 -6.52 -2.89 -7.07
C ILE A 144 -7.04 -2.74 -5.62
N VAL A 145 -6.25 -3.17 -4.64
CA VAL A 145 -6.66 -3.17 -3.23
C VAL A 145 -6.73 -1.75 -2.68
N MET A 146 -5.69 -0.95 -2.90
CA MET A 146 -5.60 0.42 -2.41
C MET A 146 -6.68 1.30 -3.02
N ASN A 147 -6.90 1.23 -4.34
CA ASN A 147 -7.97 1.99 -5.00
C ASN A 147 -9.36 1.61 -4.45
N GLY A 148 -9.57 0.33 -4.12
CA GLY A 148 -10.80 -0.12 -3.47
C GLY A 148 -11.00 0.53 -2.11
N MET A 149 -9.96 0.49 -1.27
CA MET A 149 -10.00 1.11 0.06
C MET A 149 -10.22 2.62 -0.02
N TYR A 150 -9.51 3.32 -0.91
CA TYR A 150 -9.67 4.76 -1.11
C TYR A 150 -11.07 5.12 -1.60
N MET A 151 -11.64 4.36 -2.54
CA MET A 151 -13.01 4.62 -3.00
C MET A 151 -14.02 4.50 -1.85
N GLN A 152 -13.88 3.50 -0.99
CA GLN A 152 -14.74 3.34 0.18
C GLN A 152 -14.47 4.40 1.26
N TYR A 153 -13.24 4.88 1.38
CA TYR A 153 -12.87 6.01 2.24
C TYR A 153 -13.55 7.31 1.77
N ASP A 154 -13.47 7.61 0.47
CA ASP A 154 -14.07 8.82 -0.12
C ASP A 154 -15.60 8.80 -0.05
N ASN A 155 -16.19 7.60 -0.16
CA ASN A 155 -17.63 7.38 -0.05
C ASN A 155 -18.04 6.89 1.35
N LYS A 156 -17.33 7.29 2.41
CA LYS A 156 -17.52 6.80 3.80
C LYS A 156 -18.95 6.92 4.36
N GLU A 157 -19.81 7.73 3.75
CA GLU A 157 -21.21 7.94 4.14
C GLU A 157 -22.22 7.11 3.32
N VAL A 158 -21.77 6.41 2.27
CA VAL A 158 -22.63 5.69 1.33
C VAL A 158 -22.47 4.19 1.48
N CYS A 159 -23.57 3.48 1.75
CA CYS A 159 -23.56 2.03 1.80
C CYS A 159 -23.27 1.40 0.41
N LEU A 160 -22.05 0.91 0.21
CA LEU A 160 -21.60 0.30 -1.05
C LEU A 160 -22.09 -1.15 -1.30
N GLY A 161 -22.88 -1.72 -0.40
CA GLY A 161 -23.39 -3.10 -0.51
C GLY A 161 -22.27 -4.12 -0.82
N THR A 162 -22.52 -4.97 -1.81
CA THR A 162 -21.60 -6.04 -2.26
C THR A 162 -20.23 -5.53 -2.69
N VAL A 163 -20.11 -4.28 -3.18
CA VAL A 163 -18.82 -3.70 -3.54
C VAL A 163 -17.94 -3.53 -2.31
N GLY A 164 -18.51 -3.02 -1.20
CA GLY A 164 -17.79 -2.87 0.06
C GLY A 164 -17.32 -4.22 0.61
N ASP A 165 -18.18 -5.24 0.56
CA ASP A 165 -17.83 -6.61 0.95
C ASP A 165 -16.64 -7.13 0.13
N LEU A 166 -16.67 -6.93 -1.19
CA LEU A 166 -15.58 -7.32 -2.08
C LEU A 166 -14.27 -6.61 -1.74
N ILE A 167 -14.29 -5.31 -1.44
CA ILE A 167 -13.08 -4.55 -1.07
C ILE A 167 -12.46 -5.12 0.20
N GLY A 168 -13.26 -5.36 1.25
CA GLY A 168 -12.75 -6.00 2.46
C GLY A 168 -12.17 -7.39 2.20
N SER A 169 -12.86 -8.18 1.38
CA SER A 169 -12.42 -9.50 0.95
C SER A 169 -11.07 -9.44 0.21
N MET A 170 -10.84 -8.41 -0.62
CA MET A 170 -9.57 -8.20 -1.31
C MET A 170 -8.44 -7.83 -0.35
N VAL A 171 -8.69 -6.94 0.63
CA VAL A 171 -7.73 -6.59 1.68
C VAL A 171 -7.34 -7.84 2.49
N GLU A 172 -8.33 -8.63 2.89
CA GLU A 172 -8.10 -9.88 3.62
C GLU A 172 -7.28 -10.88 2.82
N ILE A 173 -7.60 -11.10 1.54
CA ILE A 173 -6.84 -12.02 0.67
C ILE A 173 -5.40 -11.53 0.48
N MET A 174 -5.19 -10.23 0.26
CA MET A 174 -3.85 -9.66 0.11
C MET A 174 -3.01 -9.91 1.36
N LEU A 175 -3.56 -9.71 2.56
CA LEU A 175 -2.85 -9.99 3.80
C LEU A 175 -2.63 -11.49 4.03
N ASP A 176 -3.65 -12.33 3.81
CA ASP A 176 -3.60 -13.77 4.10
C ASP A 176 -2.64 -14.53 3.15
N GLU A 177 -2.62 -14.16 1.85
CA GLU A 177 -1.82 -14.87 0.84
C GLU A 177 -0.45 -14.19 0.59
N CYS A 178 -0.33 -12.87 0.83
CA CYS A 178 0.85 -12.09 0.43
C CYS A 178 1.51 -11.35 1.59
N GLY A 179 0.84 -11.21 2.74
CA GLY A 179 1.33 -10.40 3.85
C GLY A 179 2.73 -10.78 4.31
N ASP A 180 3.05 -12.08 4.32
CA ASP A 180 4.37 -12.58 4.70
C ASP A 180 5.48 -12.25 3.70
N LYS A 181 5.17 -12.15 2.40
CA LYS A 181 6.14 -11.67 1.39
C LYS A 181 6.32 -10.15 1.49
N LEU A 182 5.25 -9.43 1.80
CA LEU A 182 5.24 -7.97 1.89
C LEU A 182 5.83 -7.44 3.20
N LYS A 183 5.83 -8.23 4.28
CA LYS A 183 6.17 -7.74 5.64
C LYS A 183 7.58 -7.19 5.80
N HIS A 184 8.51 -7.63 4.96
CA HIS A 184 9.92 -7.21 4.97
C HIS A 184 10.22 -6.06 3.99
N THR A 185 9.19 -5.44 3.45
CA THR A 185 9.31 -4.39 2.45
C THR A 185 9.11 -3.03 3.10
N GLN A 186 9.76 -1.99 2.56
CA GLN A 186 9.62 -0.62 3.07
C GLN A 186 8.18 -0.06 3.02
N TYR A 187 7.31 -0.70 2.24
CA TYR A 187 5.92 -0.27 2.04
C TYR A 187 4.96 -0.85 3.08
N MET A 188 5.33 -1.93 3.78
CA MET A 188 4.40 -2.64 4.66
C MET A 188 3.83 -1.75 5.76
N THR A 189 4.67 -0.96 6.42
CA THR A 189 4.24 -0.06 7.49
C THR A 189 3.17 0.91 6.99
N ARG A 190 3.34 1.46 5.79
CA ARG A 190 2.34 2.33 5.15
C ARG A 190 1.07 1.58 4.81
N ILE A 191 1.17 0.39 4.21
CA ILE A 191 0.02 -0.46 3.87
C ILE A 191 -0.80 -0.77 5.13
N ILE A 192 -0.15 -1.20 6.21
CA ILE A 192 -0.82 -1.53 7.47
C ILE A 192 -1.47 -0.30 8.08
N GLN A 193 -0.81 0.86 8.05
CA GLN A 193 -1.39 2.11 8.53
C GLN A 193 -2.66 2.47 7.74
N THR A 194 -2.62 2.39 6.40
CA THR A 194 -3.80 2.61 5.55
C THR A 194 -4.93 1.62 5.86
N ILE A 195 -4.61 0.35 6.13
CA ILE A 195 -5.63 -0.65 6.51
C ILE A 195 -6.25 -0.32 7.88
N LYS A 196 -5.46 0.16 8.84
CA LYS A 196 -5.95 0.61 10.15
C LYS A 196 -6.90 1.80 10.03
N GLU A 197 -6.60 2.75 9.15
CA GLU A 197 -7.46 3.92 8.87
C GLU A 197 -8.74 3.54 8.12
N TYR A 198 -8.67 2.55 7.23
CA TYR A 198 -9.81 2.03 6.49
C TYR A 198 -10.79 1.24 7.38
N LEU A 199 -10.28 0.47 8.35
CA LEU A 199 -11.09 -0.46 9.15
C LEU A 199 -12.32 0.18 9.83
N PRO A 200 -12.22 1.35 10.50
CA PRO A 200 -13.39 2.02 11.08
C PRO A 200 -14.45 2.39 10.04
N ILE A 201 -14.04 2.79 8.84
CA ILE A 201 -14.94 3.15 7.74
C ILE A 201 -15.63 1.89 7.21
N ALA A 202 -14.85 0.83 7.01
CA ALA A 202 -15.36 -0.46 6.59
C ALA A 202 -16.32 -1.06 7.62
N GLN A 203 -16.06 -0.84 8.91
CA GLN A 203 -16.92 -1.27 10.01
C GLN A 203 -18.33 -0.66 9.90
N ARG A 204 -18.45 0.65 9.66
CA ARG A 204 -19.76 1.29 9.43
C ARG A 204 -20.50 0.70 8.23
N HIS A 205 -19.77 0.21 7.22
CA HIS A 205 -20.36 -0.41 6.05
C HIS A 205 -20.85 -1.84 6.29
N TRP A 206 -20.23 -2.58 7.21
CA TRP A 206 -20.53 -3.98 7.48
C TRP A 206 -21.42 -4.20 8.70
N GLU A 207 -21.58 -3.20 9.55
CA GLU A 207 -22.42 -3.25 10.74
C GLU A 207 -23.88 -3.61 10.38
N GLY A 208 -24.38 -4.71 10.96
CA GLY A 208 -25.76 -5.18 10.76
C GLY A 208 -26.04 -5.88 9.42
N LYS A 209 -25.04 -6.08 8.55
CA LYS A 209 -25.22 -6.74 7.22
C LYS A 209 -25.13 -8.26 7.21
N GLY A 210 -25.00 -8.87 8.39
CA GLY A 210 -25.00 -10.33 8.54
C GLY A 210 -23.60 -10.95 8.56
N PRO A 211 -23.52 -12.29 8.62
CA PRO A 211 -22.34 -13.03 9.06
C PRO A 211 -21.10 -12.86 8.15
N GLN A 212 -21.28 -12.43 6.91
CA GLN A 212 -20.21 -12.33 5.91
C GLN A 212 -19.33 -11.10 6.12
N GLY A 213 -19.92 -9.91 6.31
CA GLY A 213 -19.16 -8.69 6.62
C GLY A 213 -18.44 -8.81 7.96
N ASP A 214 -19.11 -9.41 8.95
CA ASP A 214 -18.54 -9.70 10.27
C ASP A 214 -17.34 -10.65 10.19
N TYR A 215 -17.43 -11.68 9.33
CA TYR A 215 -16.33 -12.62 9.10
C TYR A 215 -15.10 -11.92 8.51
N VAL A 216 -15.28 -11.14 7.44
CA VAL A 216 -14.18 -10.42 6.77
C VAL A 216 -13.50 -9.46 7.74
N MET A 217 -14.29 -8.67 8.49
CA MET A 217 -13.75 -7.73 9.45
C MET A 217 -12.97 -8.42 10.57
N ARG A 218 -13.53 -9.50 11.14
CA ARG A 218 -12.86 -10.29 12.19
C ARG A 218 -11.53 -10.86 11.67
N LYS A 219 -11.52 -11.37 10.45
CA LYS A 219 -10.34 -11.96 9.83
C LYS A 219 -9.24 -10.92 9.58
N ILE A 220 -9.57 -9.72 9.07
CA ILE A 220 -8.60 -8.62 8.92
C ILE A 220 -8.02 -8.22 10.30
N LYS A 221 -8.85 -8.06 11.33
CA LYS A 221 -8.40 -7.73 12.69
C LYS A 221 -7.40 -8.77 13.22
N VAL A 222 -7.69 -10.06 13.03
CA VAL A 222 -6.77 -11.14 13.42
C VAL A 222 -5.45 -11.07 12.66
N LEU A 223 -5.47 -10.78 11.35
CA LEU A 223 -4.26 -10.65 10.53
C LEU A 223 -3.39 -9.47 10.99
N LEU A 224 -4.00 -8.32 11.33
CA LEU A 224 -3.27 -7.17 11.89
C LEU A 224 -2.65 -7.48 13.25
N GLN A 225 -3.36 -8.17 14.15
CA GLN A 225 -2.81 -8.60 15.43
C GLN A 225 -1.61 -9.55 15.26
N ARG A 226 -1.65 -10.42 14.24
CA ARG A 226 -0.52 -11.29 13.91
C ARG A 226 0.68 -10.47 13.44
N TYR A 227 0.47 -9.48 12.58
CA TYR A 227 1.51 -8.55 12.16
C TYR A 227 2.16 -7.81 13.34
N GLU A 228 1.35 -7.27 14.26
CA GLU A 228 1.84 -6.57 15.46
C GLU A 228 2.67 -7.48 16.38
N LYS A 229 2.34 -8.76 16.44
CA LYS A 229 3.09 -9.78 17.19
C LYS A 229 4.25 -10.40 16.39
N ASN A 230 4.55 -9.87 15.20
CA ASN A 230 5.54 -10.43 14.28
C ASN A 230 5.33 -11.94 13.97
N LEU A 231 4.06 -12.37 13.95
CA LEU A 231 3.65 -13.73 13.61
C LEU A 231 3.34 -13.83 12.11
N PRO A 232 3.49 -15.02 11.50
CA PRO A 232 3.10 -15.21 10.11
C PRO A 232 1.60 -14.96 9.93
N PHE A 233 1.25 -14.25 8.86
CA PHE A 233 -0.15 -13.99 8.47
C PHE A 233 -0.86 -15.32 8.25
N ASN A 234 -0.25 -16.18 7.44
CA ASN A 234 -0.73 -17.54 7.18
C ASN A 234 0.42 -18.54 7.21
N LYS A 235 0.50 -19.30 8.30
CA LYS A 235 1.59 -20.28 8.54
C LYS A 235 1.68 -21.33 7.41
N LYS A 236 0.55 -21.80 6.90
CA LYS A 236 0.51 -22.83 5.85
C LYS A 236 1.08 -22.32 4.53
N VAL A 237 0.75 -21.07 4.19
CA VAL A 237 1.28 -20.39 3.01
C VAL A 237 2.81 -20.23 3.12
N VAL A 238 3.31 -19.79 4.28
CA VAL A 238 4.76 -19.66 4.51
C VAL A 238 5.48 -21.00 4.41
N GLU A 239 4.95 -22.04 5.07
CA GLU A 239 5.51 -23.40 5.01
C GLU A 239 5.59 -23.90 3.56
N TYR A 240 4.51 -23.74 2.80
CA TYR A 240 4.45 -24.13 1.40
C TYR A 240 5.43 -23.35 0.51
N GLN A 241 5.52 -22.02 0.68
CA GLN A 241 6.45 -21.20 -0.10
C GLN A 241 7.92 -21.56 0.19
N ASN A 242 8.25 -21.88 1.44
CA ASN A 242 9.58 -22.34 1.82
C ASN A 242 9.90 -23.72 1.23
N GLU A 243 8.94 -24.65 1.25
CA GLU A 243 9.08 -25.96 0.62
C GLU A 243 9.31 -25.83 -0.90
N LEU A 244 8.53 -24.98 -1.56
CA LEU A 244 8.69 -24.67 -2.98
C LEU A 244 10.07 -24.09 -3.30
N ALA A 245 10.54 -23.11 -2.53
CA ALA A 245 11.85 -22.49 -2.71
C ALA A 245 13.00 -23.50 -2.50
N ALA A 246 12.90 -24.35 -1.47
CA ALA A 246 13.89 -25.39 -1.19
C ALA A 246 13.94 -26.42 -2.34
N TYR A 247 12.79 -26.82 -2.87
CA TYR A 247 12.71 -27.74 -4.00
C TYR A 247 13.33 -27.16 -5.27
N LYS A 248 13.00 -25.90 -5.63
CA LYS A 248 13.60 -25.21 -6.79
C LYS A 248 15.13 -25.13 -6.68
N LYS A 249 15.65 -24.83 -5.48
CA LYS A 249 17.08 -24.84 -5.20
C LYS A 249 17.72 -26.23 -5.35
N GLN A 250 17.04 -27.28 -4.90
CA GLN A 250 17.52 -28.66 -5.02
C GLN A 250 17.67 -29.11 -6.48
N ILE A 251 16.75 -28.73 -7.35
CA ILE A 251 16.77 -29.10 -8.78
C ILE A 251 17.58 -28.14 -9.65
N GLY A 252 18.19 -27.11 -9.04
CA GLY A 252 18.99 -26.10 -9.75
C GLY A 252 18.18 -25.23 -10.70
N LEU A 253 16.90 -25.01 -10.44
CA LEU A 253 16.10 -24.07 -11.22
C LEU A 253 16.49 -22.63 -10.83
N GLU A 254 16.98 -21.85 -11.78
CA GLU A 254 17.15 -20.41 -11.59
C GLU A 254 15.79 -19.72 -11.45
N ALA A 255 15.73 -18.64 -10.65
CA ALA A 255 14.50 -17.89 -10.45
C ALA A 255 13.99 -17.35 -11.79
N CYS A 256 12.71 -17.60 -12.10
CA CYS A 256 12.09 -17.18 -13.35
C CYS A 256 11.74 -15.69 -13.30
N VAL A 257 12.75 -14.82 -13.36
CA VAL A 257 12.58 -13.36 -13.30
C VAL A 257 12.77 -12.76 -14.69
N TRP A 258 11.76 -12.01 -15.15
CA TRP A 258 11.88 -11.22 -16.38
C TRP A 258 12.72 -9.96 -16.12
N GLU A 259 13.61 -9.61 -17.06
CA GLU A 259 14.29 -8.32 -17.07
C GLU A 259 13.26 -7.17 -16.97
N ASN A 260 13.51 -6.22 -16.06
CA ASN A 260 12.67 -5.04 -15.78
C ASN A 260 11.32 -5.28 -15.06
N THR A 261 11.17 -6.39 -14.33
CA THR A 261 10.03 -6.53 -13.40
C THR A 261 10.32 -5.79 -12.11
N THR A 262 9.45 -4.87 -11.69
CA THR A 262 9.53 -4.21 -10.38
C THR A 262 9.28 -5.24 -9.28
N GLN A 263 10.33 -5.94 -8.86
CA GLN A 263 10.25 -6.75 -7.64
C GLN A 263 10.30 -5.82 -6.44
N ILE A 264 9.44 -6.08 -5.45
CA ILE A 264 9.54 -5.38 -4.19
C ILE A 264 10.85 -5.82 -3.53
N LYS A 265 11.80 -4.88 -3.39
CA LYS A 265 13.08 -5.15 -2.73
C LYS A 265 12.83 -5.57 -1.28
N VAL A 266 13.17 -6.80 -0.96
CA VAL A 266 13.21 -7.32 0.41
C VAL A 266 14.46 -6.71 1.06
N LEU A 267 14.30 -6.10 2.24
CA LEU A 267 15.44 -5.63 3.01
C LEU A 267 16.14 -6.84 3.63
N GLU A 268 17.43 -7.05 3.33
CA GLU A 268 18.21 -8.11 3.98
C GLU A 268 18.56 -7.73 5.42
N SER A 269 18.39 -8.66 6.35
CA SER A 269 18.63 -8.47 7.79
C SER A 269 20.10 -8.17 8.16
N ASN A 270 21.04 -8.29 7.23
CA ASN A 270 22.48 -8.14 7.48
C ASN A 270 23.04 -6.73 7.21
N GLU A 271 22.27 -5.81 6.61
CA GLU A 271 22.73 -4.43 6.41
C GLU A 271 22.71 -3.57 7.69
N ILE A 272 22.12 -4.09 8.77
CA ILE A 272 21.93 -3.38 10.05
C ILE A 272 23.21 -3.38 10.91
N LEU A 273 24.18 -4.27 10.65
CA LEU A 273 25.26 -4.59 11.60
C LEU A 273 26.69 -4.24 11.13
N SER A 274 26.89 -3.53 10.01
CA SER A 274 28.23 -3.35 9.43
C SER A 274 28.77 -1.92 9.35
N LYS A 275 28.12 -0.92 9.96
CA LYS A 275 28.58 0.48 9.91
C LYS A 275 28.81 1.15 11.26
N ASP A 276 29.12 0.39 12.29
CA ASP A 276 29.63 0.93 13.55
C ASP A 276 31.04 0.41 13.80
N ASN A 277 32.04 1.11 13.25
CA ASN A 277 33.36 1.32 13.87
C ASN A 277 34.23 2.22 12.98
N SER A 278 34.89 3.19 13.63
CA SER A 278 35.66 4.34 13.09
C SER A 278 34.76 5.52 12.67
N THR A 279 34.89 6.74 13.19
CA THR A 279 36.09 7.44 13.69
C THR A 279 35.63 8.55 14.63
N THR A 280 36.22 8.61 15.82
CA THR A 280 36.25 9.80 16.68
C THR A 280 37.10 10.88 16.03
N HIS A 281 36.60 12.11 15.91
CA HIS A 281 37.39 13.35 16.03
C HIS A 281 36.43 14.49 16.37
N GLY A 282 36.61 15.06 17.55
CA GLY A 282 35.87 16.23 18.02
C GLY A 282 36.42 17.53 17.43
N ILE A 283 35.57 18.54 17.36
CA ILE A 283 35.94 19.96 17.41
C ILE A 283 34.94 20.67 18.32
N GLU A 284 35.51 21.57 19.11
CA GLU A 284 35.02 22.34 20.23
C GLU A 284 33.92 23.39 19.91
N GLU A 285 33.16 23.67 20.98
CA GLU A 285 32.67 24.97 21.45
C GLU A 285 31.90 25.91 20.50
N LYS A 286 30.69 26.30 20.94
CA LYS A 286 30.51 27.59 21.64
C LYS A 286 29.15 27.72 22.33
N HIS A 287 29.24 28.05 23.61
CA HIS A 287 28.17 28.58 24.45
C HIS A 287 27.56 29.88 23.88
N SER A 288 26.26 30.07 24.11
CA SER A 288 25.77 31.29 24.76
C SER A 288 24.49 31.01 25.55
N LYS A 289 24.63 31.20 26.86
CA LYS A 289 23.57 31.27 27.85
C LYS A 289 22.74 32.53 27.61
N ASN A 290 21.43 32.47 27.89
CA ASN A 290 20.75 33.57 28.53
C ASN A 290 19.78 32.99 29.58
N THR A 291 20.06 33.35 30.82
CA THR A 291 19.38 33.02 32.07
C THR A 291 18.52 34.20 32.48
N VAL A 292 17.31 33.97 33.00
CA VAL A 292 16.61 34.76 34.05
C VAL A 292 15.57 33.78 34.66
N ASN A 293 15.83 33.19 35.85
CA ASN A 293 15.27 33.51 37.20
C ASN A 293 13.75 33.35 37.31
N GLN A 294 13.10 32.85 38.38
CA GLN A 294 13.40 32.50 39.79
C GLN A 294 12.09 31.85 40.33
N GLU A 295 12.05 30.87 41.25
CA GLU A 295 11.98 30.97 42.74
C GLU A 295 11.62 29.52 43.22
N GLU A 296 12.40 28.81 44.05
CA GLU A 296 12.34 28.67 45.54
C GLU A 296 10.94 28.26 46.08
N SER A 297 10.73 27.29 47.00
CA SER A 297 11.47 26.92 48.22
C SER A 297 10.98 25.60 48.88
N ASP A 298 11.92 24.79 49.37
CA ASP A 298 12.08 24.18 50.73
C ASP A 298 10.97 23.42 51.51
N LYS A 299 11.36 22.18 51.92
CA LYS A 299 11.36 21.54 53.29
C LYS A 299 10.01 21.23 53.97
N GLU A 300 9.81 20.30 54.91
CA GLU A 300 10.58 19.34 55.73
C GLU A 300 9.50 18.35 56.31
N GLU A 301 9.73 17.03 56.28
CA GLU A 301 9.96 16.14 57.44
C GLU A 301 8.87 16.06 58.54
N TYR A 302 8.31 14.86 58.79
CA TYR A 302 8.00 14.35 60.14
C TYR A 302 7.74 12.82 60.11
N ASN A 303 8.61 12.08 60.80
CA ASN A 303 8.44 10.67 61.22
C ASN A 303 7.53 10.57 62.46
N LYS A 304 6.92 9.38 62.66
CA LYS A 304 6.76 8.67 63.97
C LYS A 304 6.02 7.33 63.78
N GLU A 305 6.69 6.21 64.08
CA GLU A 305 6.45 5.31 65.27
C GLU A 305 5.25 4.34 65.01
N GLU A 306 5.28 3.02 65.22
CA GLU A 306 6.01 2.10 66.13
C GLU A 306 5.85 0.63 65.64
N ASN A 307 6.98 -0.10 65.52
CA ASN A 307 7.38 -1.40 66.11
C ASN A 307 6.35 -2.39 66.77
N PRO A 308 6.73 -3.63 67.19
CA PRO A 308 7.76 -4.59 66.73
C PRO A 308 7.30 -6.09 66.75
N GLU A 309 8.28 -6.98 66.58
CA GLU A 309 8.42 -8.36 67.11
C GLU A 309 8.07 -9.52 66.15
N ASN A 310 8.89 -10.56 65.99
CA ASN A 310 10.17 -10.90 66.60
C ASN A 310 10.80 -12.10 65.87
N LYS A 311 12.14 -12.13 65.86
CA LYS A 311 13.04 -13.29 66.08
C LYS A 311 13.08 -14.38 65.01
N GLU A 312 14.22 -14.98 64.69
CA GLU A 312 15.61 -14.93 65.16
C GLU A 312 16.40 -15.69 64.07
N GLU A 313 17.50 -15.14 63.56
CA GLU A 313 18.89 -15.52 63.92
C GLU A 313 19.29 -16.92 63.39
N GLU A 314 20.47 -17.18 62.80
CA GLU A 314 21.71 -16.42 62.72
C GLU A 314 22.68 -17.17 61.77
N ASN A 315 23.55 -16.40 61.08
CA ASN A 315 25.02 -16.56 60.95
C ASN A 315 25.64 -17.90 60.49
N LYS A 316 26.80 -17.95 59.82
CA LYS A 316 27.80 -17.03 59.27
C LYS A 316 28.81 -17.93 58.51
N GLU A 317 29.59 -17.30 57.61
CA GLU A 317 31.03 -17.48 57.36
C GLU A 317 31.61 -18.91 57.44
N GLU A 318 32.39 -19.43 56.49
CA GLU A 318 33.61 -18.83 55.94
C GLU A 318 34.16 -19.80 54.87
N ASN A 319 34.84 -19.25 53.88
CA ASN A 319 35.58 -19.98 52.84
C ASN A 319 37.04 -20.20 53.34
N PRO A 320 37.78 -21.24 52.91
CA PRO A 320 38.88 -20.96 51.98
C PRO A 320 39.28 -22.05 50.97
N GLU A 321 39.69 -21.54 49.80
CA GLU A 321 40.81 -21.94 48.91
C GLU A 321 40.83 -23.25 48.09
N LYS A 322 40.62 -23.05 46.76
CA LYS A 322 41.45 -23.40 45.58
C LYS A 322 41.95 -24.84 45.37
N LYS A 323 41.53 -25.48 44.25
CA LYS A 323 42.30 -25.60 42.97
C LYS A 323 41.64 -26.56 41.96
N GLU A 324 41.76 -26.17 40.67
CA GLU A 324 41.81 -27.00 39.44
C GLU A 324 40.54 -27.81 39.07
N GLU A 325 40.11 -27.99 37.82
CA GLU A 325 40.19 -27.30 36.52
C GLU A 325 39.19 -28.09 35.63
N GLU A 326 38.65 -27.43 34.60
CA GLU A 326 37.87 -27.99 33.46
C GLU A 326 36.33 -28.23 33.59
N ASN A 327 35.62 -27.71 32.57
CA ASN A 327 34.20 -27.84 32.19
C ASN A 327 33.18 -26.79 32.70
N LYS A 328 33.11 -25.64 32.01
CA LYS A 328 31.89 -24.78 31.94
C LYS A 328 31.81 -24.07 30.58
N ASP A 329 30.86 -24.48 29.74
CA ASP A 329 30.27 -23.63 28.70
C ASP A 329 28.90 -24.19 28.27
N SER A 330 27.93 -24.20 29.20
CA SER A 330 26.52 -24.46 28.85
C SER A 330 25.49 -23.93 29.87
N ALA A 331 25.84 -22.98 30.75
CA ALA A 331 24.91 -22.49 31.79
C ALA A 331 24.60 -20.97 31.72
N ASN A 332 25.40 -20.17 31.01
CA ASN A 332 25.36 -18.71 31.14
C ASN A 332 24.35 -17.97 30.22
N THR A 333 23.45 -18.69 29.54
CA THR A 333 22.49 -18.07 28.59
C THR A 333 21.04 -18.05 29.10
N LYS A 334 20.77 -18.63 30.28
CA LYS A 334 19.42 -18.64 30.87
C LYS A 334 19.22 -17.52 31.90
N GLU A 335 20.23 -17.19 32.70
CA GLU A 335 20.11 -16.15 33.75
C GLU A 335 19.93 -14.74 33.17
N ASN A 336 20.62 -14.39 32.07
CA ASN A 336 20.47 -13.05 31.46
C ASN A 336 19.09 -12.77 30.83
N LYS A 337 18.27 -13.80 30.56
CA LYS A 337 16.91 -13.61 29.97
C LYS A 337 15.82 -13.43 31.02
N GLU A 338 16.07 -13.83 32.25
CA GLU A 338 15.14 -13.64 33.37
C GLU A 338 15.33 -12.24 33.98
N GLU A 339 16.58 -11.78 34.13
CA GLU A 339 16.86 -10.41 34.62
C GLU A 339 16.36 -9.28 33.68
N GLU A 340 16.34 -9.48 32.37
CA GLU A 340 15.80 -8.48 31.43
C GLU A 340 14.26 -8.42 31.46
N LYS A 341 13.59 -9.54 31.72
CA LYS A 341 12.12 -9.59 31.84
C LYS A 341 11.64 -8.95 33.14
N ASP A 342 12.34 -9.19 34.24
CA ASP A 342 11.96 -8.63 35.54
C ASP A 342 12.12 -7.10 35.56
N LYS A 343 13.16 -6.56 34.88
CA LYS A 343 13.35 -5.11 34.71
C LYS A 343 12.29 -4.45 33.83
N GLU A 344 11.75 -5.16 32.83
CA GLU A 344 10.72 -4.65 31.93
C GLU A 344 9.31 -4.69 32.57
N GLU A 345 9.07 -5.67 33.44
CA GLU A 345 7.83 -5.82 34.21
C GLU A 345 7.77 -4.84 35.40
N GLU A 346 8.90 -4.54 36.03
CA GLU A 346 9.02 -3.50 37.06
C GLU A 346 8.82 -2.09 36.45
N LYS A 347 9.34 -1.85 35.23
CA LYS A 347 9.14 -0.59 34.49
C LYS A 347 7.70 -0.39 34.02
N ARG A 348 6.95 -1.48 33.75
CA ARG A 348 5.51 -1.44 33.46
C ARG A 348 4.66 -1.13 34.70
N LYS A 349 5.04 -1.66 35.86
CA LYS A 349 4.34 -1.36 37.12
C LYS A 349 4.50 0.09 37.57
N LEU A 350 5.67 0.69 37.34
CA LEU A 350 5.93 2.12 37.61
C LEU A 350 5.12 3.09 36.73
N LEU A 351 4.61 2.65 35.57
CA LEU A 351 3.77 3.45 34.66
C LEU A 351 2.26 3.35 34.98
N GLU A 352 1.85 2.43 35.85
CA GLU A 352 0.44 2.25 36.22
C GLU A 352 0.03 3.04 37.49
N GLU A 353 0.98 3.60 38.24
CA GLU A 353 0.71 4.26 39.53
C GLU A 353 0.66 5.80 39.53
N ASP A 354 1.00 6.49 38.43
CA ASP A 354 0.88 7.95 38.35
C ASP A 354 0.53 8.47 36.92
N PRO A 355 -0.74 8.87 36.66
CA PRO A 355 -1.19 9.41 35.37
C PRO A 355 -0.61 10.78 34.99
N GLU A 356 0.11 11.48 35.88
CA GLU A 356 0.66 12.82 35.60
C GLU A 356 2.13 12.81 35.11
N ALA A 357 2.74 11.63 34.97
CA ALA A 357 4.10 11.48 34.42
C ALA A 357 4.16 11.45 32.87
N GLU A 358 3.10 11.86 32.16
CA GLU A 358 3.07 11.97 30.68
C GLU A 358 3.78 13.23 30.12
N ALA A 359 4.61 13.93 30.91
CA ALA A 359 5.35 15.09 30.44
C ALA A 359 6.85 14.76 30.21
N ASP A 360 7.30 14.93 28.96
CA ASP A 360 8.68 14.78 28.45
C ASP A 360 9.20 13.37 28.13
N ILE A 361 8.43 12.61 27.33
CA ILE A 361 9.05 11.55 26.50
C ILE A 361 9.77 12.21 25.31
N TYR A 362 11.05 12.52 25.49
CA TYR A 362 11.93 12.94 24.38
C TYR A 362 12.31 11.73 23.51
N PHE A 363 11.80 11.70 22.28
CA PHE A 363 12.20 10.71 21.28
C PHE A 363 13.39 11.23 20.47
N LYS A 364 14.51 10.49 20.51
CA LYS A 364 15.65 10.74 19.62
C LYS A 364 15.27 10.33 18.18
N PRO A 365 15.36 11.22 17.17
CA PRO A 365 15.06 10.87 15.78
C PRO A 365 15.96 9.72 15.32
N ILE A 366 15.35 8.66 14.76
CA ILE A 366 16.04 7.42 14.39
C ILE A 366 16.90 7.62 13.12
N ILE A 367 16.59 8.63 12.29
CA ILE A 367 17.30 8.93 11.05
C ILE A 367 17.35 10.43 10.85
N GLU A 368 18.55 10.97 10.59
CA GLU A 368 18.72 12.29 10.00
C GLU A 368 18.39 12.21 8.50
N LEU A 369 17.32 12.88 8.08
CA LEU A 369 16.99 13.02 6.67
C LEU A 369 18.12 13.80 5.99
N LYS A 370 18.89 13.14 5.12
CA LYS A 370 19.72 13.88 4.16
C LYS A 370 18.81 14.66 3.24
N GLU A 371 19.10 15.94 3.03
CA GLU A 371 18.51 16.71 1.94
C GLU A 371 18.69 15.90 0.66
N VAL A 372 17.58 15.43 0.11
CA VAL A 372 17.56 14.82 -1.20
C VAL A 372 17.82 15.96 -2.16
N GLU A 373 18.98 15.98 -2.79
CA GLU A 373 19.22 16.79 -3.98
C GLU A 373 18.09 16.46 -4.95
N GLN A 374 17.15 17.41 -5.10
CA GLN A 374 16.14 17.35 -6.12
C GLN A 374 16.90 17.28 -7.44
N LYS A 375 16.83 16.14 -8.13
CA LYS A 375 17.17 16.10 -9.55
C LYS A 375 16.32 17.18 -10.21
N GLU A 376 16.96 18.26 -10.62
CA GLU A 376 16.36 19.32 -11.42
C GLU A 376 15.71 18.66 -12.64
N MET A 377 14.39 18.53 -12.61
CA MET A 377 13.64 18.25 -13.83
C MET A 377 13.48 19.60 -14.53
N GLU A 378 14.26 19.74 -15.60
CA GLU A 378 14.41 20.89 -16.49
C GLU A 378 13.09 21.27 -17.20
N GLU A 379 12.11 21.83 -16.50
CA GLU A 379 10.98 22.52 -17.13
C GLU A 379 11.07 24.02 -16.81
N GLU A 380 10.95 24.86 -17.84
CA GLU A 380 11.08 26.30 -17.70
C GLU A 380 9.76 26.91 -17.21
N ILE A 381 9.82 27.68 -16.12
CA ILE A 381 8.66 28.40 -15.58
C ILE A 381 8.41 29.65 -16.44
N VAL A 382 7.31 29.64 -17.19
CA VAL A 382 6.89 30.75 -18.06
C VAL A 382 5.94 31.71 -17.34
N PHE A 383 5.21 31.19 -16.35
CA PHE A 383 4.30 31.96 -15.51
C PHE A 383 4.27 31.34 -14.11
N LYS A 384 4.25 32.18 -13.08
CA LYS A 384 4.13 31.76 -11.68
C LYS A 384 3.45 32.84 -10.86
N GLU A 385 2.24 32.56 -10.39
CA GLU A 385 1.47 33.48 -9.56
C GLU A 385 0.57 32.71 -8.59
N ARG A 386 0.20 33.32 -7.46
CA ARG A 386 -0.67 32.66 -6.47
C ARG A 386 -2.14 32.74 -6.89
N GLY A 387 -2.88 31.65 -6.68
CA GLY A 387 -4.31 31.61 -6.99
C GLY A 387 -5.05 30.43 -6.36
N ILE A 388 -6.30 30.29 -6.77
CA ILE A 388 -7.22 29.23 -6.33
C ILE A 388 -7.78 28.53 -7.58
N CYS A 389 -7.66 27.22 -7.62
CA CYS A 389 -8.32 26.35 -8.57
C CYS A 389 -9.62 25.83 -7.96
N VAL A 390 -10.73 26.05 -8.66
CA VAL A 390 -12.03 25.45 -8.38
C VAL A 390 -12.41 24.50 -9.51
N ARG A 391 -13.20 23.47 -9.22
CA ARG A 391 -13.76 22.55 -10.20
C ARG A 391 -15.27 22.66 -10.21
N TYR A 392 -15.87 22.64 -11.41
CA TYR A 392 -17.30 22.48 -11.56
C TYR A 392 -17.73 21.05 -11.20
N ASP A 393 -18.57 20.92 -10.17
CA ASP A 393 -19.25 19.68 -9.81
C ASP A 393 -20.55 19.56 -10.62
N THR A 394 -20.56 18.65 -11.59
CA THR A 394 -21.71 18.42 -12.47
C THR A 394 -22.92 17.83 -11.74
N VAL A 395 -22.75 17.26 -10.55
CA VAL A 395 -23.84 16.65 -9.79
C VAL A 395 -24.64 17.70 -9.03
N ASN A 396 -23.93 18.65 -8.42
CA ASN A 396 -24.53 19.71 -7.60
C ASN A 396 -24.64 21.05 -8.34
N GLU A 397 -24.19 21.09 -9.60
CA GLU A 397 -24.17 22.28 -10.46
C GLU A 397 -23.46 23.49 -9.82
N GLU A 398 -22.37 23.24 -9.08
CA GLU A 398 -21.65 24.26 -8.32
C GLU A 398 -20.12 24.16 -8.48
N PHE A 399 -19.42 25.26 -8.23
CA PHE A 399 -17.95 25.25 -8.18
C PHE A 399 -17.46 24.90 -6.77
N LYS A 400 -16.65 23.86 -6.66
CA LYS A 400 -15.98 23.46 -5.41
C LYS A 400 -14.50 23.76 -5.48
N GLU A 401 -13.94 24.21 -4.36
CA GLU A 401 -12.49 24.43 -4.26
C GLU A 401 -11.74 23.11 -4.47
N ARG A 402 -10.79 23.12 -5.43
CA ARG A 402 -9.92 21.99 -5.73
C ARG A 402 -8.52 22.21 -5.18
N GLY A 403 -8.07 23.45 -5.02
CA GLY A 403 -6.82 23.74 -4.33
C GLY A 403 -6.44 25.20 -4.38
N ARG A 404 -5.67 25.63 -3.39
CA ARG A 404 -5.09 26.97 -3.28
C ARG A 404 -3.58 26.85 -3.17
N GLY A 405 -2.86 27.67 -3.92
CA GLY A 405 -1.39 27.66 -3.93
C GLY A 405 -0.80 28.41 -5.13
N GLU A 406 0.40 28.02 -5.53
CA GLU A 406 1.09 28.59 -6.69
C GLU A 406 0.60 27.95 -7.99
N ILE A 407 0.13 28.78 -8.92
CA ILE A 407 -0.23 28.39 -10.28
C ILE A 407 0.99 28.65 -11.16
N GLU A 408 1.49 27.60 -11.76
CA GLU A 408 2.66 27.64 -12.65
C GLU A 408 2.28 27.19 -14.06
N ILE A 409 2.86 27.85 -15.07
CA ILE A 409 2.90 27.32 -16.42
C ILE A 409 4.32 26.90 -16.72
N LEU A 410 4.51 25.59 -16.91
CA LEU A 410 5.80 24.99 -17.19
C LEU A 410 5.92 24.67 -18.68
N LYS A 411 7.10 24.88 -19.25
CA LYS A 411 7.42 24.55 -20.64
C LYS A 411 8.60 23.60 -20.71
N HIS A 412 8.39 22.47 -21.38
CA HIS A 412 9.44 21.49 -21.56
C HIS A 412 10.45 21.96 -22.64
N PRO A 413 11.76 21.98 -22.37
CA PRO A 413 12.77 22.59 -23.24
C PRO A 413 12.90 21.85 -24.58
N THR A 414 12.84 20.51 -24.56
CA THR A 414 12.96 19.66 -25.77
C THR A 414 11.66 19.51 -26.55
N THR A 415 10.54 19.15 -25.90
CA THR A 415 9.27 18.90 -26.60
C THR A 415 8.51 20.19 -26.95
N LYS A 416 8.87 21.31 -26.29
CA LYS A 416 8.18 22.61 -26.36
C LYS A 416 6.72 22.57 -25.94
N LEU A 417 6.26 21.45 -25.36
CA LEU A 417 4.92 21.35 -24.79
C LEU A 417 4.86 22.10 -23.47
N SER A 418 3.76 22.80 -23.24
CA SER A 418 3.49 23.54 -22.01
C SER A 418 2.34 22.94 -21.24
N ARG A 419 2.43 23.00 -19.91
CA ARG A 419 1.40 22.50 -18.99
C ARG A 419 1.13 23.49 -17.86
N VAL A 420 -0.09 23.47 -17.35
CA VAL A 420 -0.51 24.26 -16.18
C VAL A 420 -0.49 23.35 -14.97
N ILE A 421 0.14 23.80 -13.90
CA ILE A 421 0.23 23.10 -12.62
C ILE A 421 -0.25 24.00 -11.48
N LEU A 422 -0.95 23.43 -10.51
CA LEU A 422 -1.17 24.05 -9.21
C LEU A 422 -0.81 23.06 -8.11
N ILE A 423 0.04 23.44 -7.16
CA ILE A 423 0.35 22.62 -5.97
C ILE A 423 -0.36 23.24 -4.76
N ARG A 424 -1.04 22.40 -3.96
CA ARG A 424 -1.77 22.83 -2.76
C ARG A 424 -0.81 23.26 -1.65
N ASP A 425 -1.11 24.41 -1.05
CA ASP A 425 -0.49 24.86 0.20
C ASP A 425 -0.67 23.78 1.30
N GLN A 426 0.36 23.60 2.14
CA GLN A 426 0.40 22.69 3.31
C GLN A 426 0.33 21.17 2.99
N ILE A 427 -0.39 20.77 1.95
CA ILE A 427 -0.57 19.36 1.55
C ILE A 427 0.50 18.93 0.54
N PHE A 428 1.09 19.88 -0.21
CA PHE A 428 2.13 19.64 -1.23
C PHE A 428 1.73 18.59 -2.28
N LYS A 429 0.43 18.50 -2.60
CA LYS A 429 -0.12 17.66 -3.68
C LYS A 429 -0.59 18.52 -4.85
N LEU A 430 -0.53 17.97 -6.06
CA LEU A 430 -1.08 18.60 -7.25
C LEU A 430 -2.60 18.77 -7.10
N ALA A 431 -3.10 19.97 -7.40
CA ALA A 431 -4.52 20.26 -7.55
C ALA A 431 -4.93 20.31 -9.03
N CYS A 432 -3.99 20.62 -9.92
CA CYS A 432 -4.20 20.70 -11.36
C CYS A 432 -2.86 20.39 -12.05
N ASP A 433 -2.89 19.59 -13.12
CA ASP A 433 -1.75 19.26 -13.98
C ASP A 433 -2.31 18.88 -15.36
N HIS A 434 -2.29 19.78 -16.34
CA HIS A 434 -2.74 19.45 -17.69
C HIS A 434 -1.97 20.22 -18.76
N TYR A 435 -1.86 19.65 -19.95
CA TYR A 435 -1.25 20.33 -21.10
C TYR A 435 -2.12 21.48 -21.61
N ILE A 436 -1.46 22.51 -22.16
CA ILE A 436 -2.09 23.59 -22.90
C ILE A 436 -2.29 23.11 -24.34
N LEU A 437 -3.52 22.68 -24.65
CA LEU A 437 -3.88 22.11 -25.94
C LEU A 437 -4.75 23.07 -26.77
N PRO A 438 -4.70 23.01 -28.12
CA PRO A 438 -5.36 24.00 -28.97
C PRO A 438 -6.89 24.04 -28.88
N TYR A 439 -7.53 22.96 -28.43
CA TYR A 439 -8.98 22.91 -28.29
C TYR A 439 -9.50 23.66 -27.06
N ILE A 440 -8.65 23.97 -26.08
CA ILE A 440 -9.07 24.56 -24.80
C ILE A 440 -9.55 26.00 -25.03
N LYS A 441 -10.77 26.32 -24.60
CA LYS A 441 -11.34 27.67 -24.75
C LYS A 441 -11.47 28.33 -23.39
N ILE A 442 -10.69 29.38 -23.16
CA ILE A 442 -10.83 30.23 -21.97
C ILE A 442 -12.02 31.17 -22.15
N LYS A 443 -12.90 31.19 -21.14
CA LYS A 443 -13.98 32.16 -20.99
C LYS A 443 -13.81 32.91 -19.68
N GLU A 444 -14.38 34.11 -19.60
CA GLU A 444 -14.44 34.84 -18.34
C GLU A 444 -15.41 34.17 -17.37
N PHE A 445 -15.07 34.21 -16.08
CA PHE A 445 -15.96 33.68 -15.05
C PHE A 445 -17.11 34.67 -14.79
N PRO A 446 -18.38 34.23 -14.82
CA PRO A 446 -19.51 35.13 -14.59
C PRO A 446 -19.40 35.87 -13.25
N ASN A 447 -19.55 37.20 -13.28
CA ASN A 447 -19.51 38.07 -12.10
C ASN A 447 -18.20 38.03 -11.28
N ASN A 448 -17.11 37.46 -11.80
CA ASN A 448 -15.80 37.52 -11.15
C ASN A 448 -14.71 37.93 -12.14
N ARG A 449 -14.35 39.22 -12.10
CA ARG A 449 -13.34 39.83 -12.97
C ARG A 449 -11.93 39.29 -12.79
N ARG A 450 -11.66 38.56 -11.70
CA ARG A 450 -10.35 37.97 -11.39
C ARG A 450 -10.30 36.47 -11.71
N ALA A 451 -11.33 35.92 -12.32
CA ALA A 451 -11.42 34.50 -12.58
C ALA A 451 -11.73 34.18 -14.05
N ILE A 452 -11.25 33.03 -14.48
CA ILE A 452 -11.52 32.44 -15.78
C ILE A 452 -12.09 31.04 -15.61
N ILE A 453 -12.78 30.57 -16.63
CA ILE A 453 -13.29 29.20 -16.73
C ILE A 453 -12.84 28.57 -18.05
N TYR A 454 -12.38 27.33 -17.98
CA TYR A 454 -12.03 26.54 -19.16
C TYR A 454 -12.18 25.05 -18.87
N SER A 455 -12.32 24.24 -19.93
CA SER A 455 -12.49 22.79 -19.82
C SER A 455 -11.32 22.06 -20.46
N VAL A 456 -10.89 20.96 -19.83
CA VAL A 456 -9.80 20.09 -20.28
C VAL A 456 -10.26 18.64 -20.31
N TYR A 457 -9.76 17.84 -21.27
CA TYR A 457 -10.12 16.41 -21.38
C TYR A 457 -9.35 15.51 -20.41
N GLU A 458 -8.12 15.88 -20.05
CA GLU A 458 -7.25 15.10 -19.18
C GLU A 458 -6.55 16.05 -18.18
N ASP A 459 -6.64 15.73 -16.89
CA ASP A 459 -5.91 16.35 -15.79
C ASP A 459 -5.19 15.24 -15.02
N TYR A 460 -3.91 15.44 -14.72
CA TYR A 460 -2.99 14.46 -14.14
C TYR A 460 -2.74 14.70 -12.64
N ALA A 461 -3.42 15.67 -12.01
CA ALA A 461 -3.21 16.01 -10.61
C ALA A 461 -3.86 15.03 -9.61
N GLN A 462 -4.84 14.23 -10.04
CA GLN A 462 -5.53 13.18 -9.29
C GLN A 462 -6.05 12.08 -10.24
N ASP A 463 -6.08 10.81 -9.83
CA ASP A 463 -6.62 9.63 -10.54
C ASP A 463 -8.15 9.68 -10.81
N GLU A 464 -8.71 10.87 -11.00
CA GLU A 464 -10.07 11.06 -11.50
C GLU A 464 -10.03 10.77 -13.01
N GLY A 465 -10.29 9.51 -13.36
CA GLY A 465 -10.12 8.98 -14.72
C GLY A 465 -10.67 9.87 -15.85
N LYS A 466 -10.09 9.68 -17.04
CA LYS A 466 -10.32 10.35 -18.34
C LYS A 466 -11.74 10.93 -18.56
N ASN A 467 -12.05 12.03 -17.89
CA ASN A 467 -13.31 12.75 -17.98
C ASN A 467 -13.00 14.23 -18.22
N THR A 468 -13.88 14.91 -18.98
CA THR A 468 -13.74 16.35 -19.19
C THR A 468 -13.95 17.09 -17.87
N ILE A 469 -12.94 17.81 -17.40
CA ILE A 469 -12.99 18.61 -16.18
C ILE A 469 -13.12 20.08 -16.57
N THR A 470 -14.03 20.80 -15.92
CA THR A 470 -14.15 22.26 -16.07
C THR A 470 -13.56 22.94 -14.85
N PHE A 471 -12.49 23.69 -15.08
CA PHE A 471 -11.78 24.46 -14.07
C PHE A 471 -12.23 25.91 -14.04
N GLY A 472 -12.30 26.48 -12.85
CA GLY A 472 -12.25 27.91 -12.61
C GLY A 472 -10.91 28.27 -11.97
N MET A 473 -10.17 29.19 -12.58
CA MET A 473 -8.92 29.72 -11.99
C MET A 473 -9.17 31.13 -11.51
N CYS A 474 -9.00 31.34 -10.20
CA CYS A 474 -9.17 32.61 -9.52
C CYS A 474 -7.81 33.19 -9.14
N PHE A 475 -7.52 34.40 -9.60
CA PHE A 475 -6.27 35.10 -9.33
C PHE A 475 -6.45 36.22 -8.31
N ASN A 476 -5.34 36.68 -7.73
CA ASN A 476 -5.38 37.75 -6.73
C ASN A 476 -5.86 39.08 -7.32
N THR A 477 -5.42 39.41 -8.54
CA THR A 477 -5.78 40.65 -9.24
C THR A 477 -6.24 40.38 -10.68
N GLU A 478 -6.91 41.36 -11.29
CA GLU A 478 -7.38 41.26 -12.66
C GLU A 478 -6.21 41.29 -13.67
N GLU A 479 -5.14 42.03 -13.37
CA GLU A 479 -3.95 42.12 -14.21
C GLU A 479 -3.21 40.78 -14.29
N ILE A 480 -3.18 40.02 -13.19
CA ILE A 480 -2.59 38.67 -13.15
C ILE A 480 -3.40 37.71 -14.03
N LYS A 481 -4.74 37.78 -13.93
CA LYS A 481 -5.64 37.00 -14.79
C LYS A 481 -5.38 37.31 -16.27
N GLU A 482 -5.29 38.58 -16.64
CA GLU A 482 -5.03 38.99 -18.03
C GLU A 482 -3.68 38.49 -18.54
N ARG A 483 -2.65 38.57 -17.70
CA ARG A 483 -1.32 38.01 -18.01
C ARG A 483 -1.38 36.51 -18.23
N PHE A 484 -2.08 35.77 -17.35
CA PHE A 484 -2.28 34.33 -17.51
C PHE A 484 -2.97 34.01 -18.84
N ILE A 485 -4.07 34.72 -19.17
CA ILE A 485 -4.79 34.51 -20.44
C ILE A 485 -3.87 34.76 -21.63
N LYS A 486 -3.07 35.82 -21.59
CA LYS A 486 -2.14 36.17 -22.67
C LYS A 486 -1.09 35.06 -22.85
N THR A 487 -0.40 34.68 -21.78
CA THR A 487 0.62 33.62 -21.81
C THR A 487 0.02 32.28 -22.25
N PHE A 488 -1.17 31.93 -21.76
CA PHE A 488 -1.87 30.70 -22.15
C PHE A 488 -2.16 30.66 -23.64
N LYS A 489 -2.65 31.77 -24.23
CA LYS A 489 -2.95 31.86 -25.67
C LYS A 489 -1.69 31.79 -26.54
N GLU A 490 -0.62 32.47 -26.15
CA GLU A 490 0.67 32.41 -26.85
C GLU A 490 1.20 30.97 -26.91
N LEU A 491 1.19 30.26 -25.77
CA LEU A 491 1.62 28.86 -25.69
C LEU A 491 0.65 27.92 -26.41
N GLN A 492 -0.64 28.23 -26.47
CA GLN A 492 -1.62 27.47 -27.22
C GLN A 492 -1.37 27.54 -28.73
N GLU A 493 -1.00 28.71 -29.26
CA GLU A 493 -0.59 28.88 -30.66
C GLU A 493 0.68 28.11 -30.97
N GLU A 494 1.68 28.13 -30.08
CA GLU A 494 2.89 27.32 -30.22
C GLU A 494 2.57 25.81 -30.25
N THR A 495 1.74 25.31 -29.34
CA THR A 495 1.30 23.91 -29.35
C THR A 495 0.59 23.55 -30.65
N GLN A 496 -0.26 24.44 -31.20
CA GLN A 496 -0.95 24.20 -32.47
C GLN A 496 0.04 24.07 -33.64
N GLN A 497 1.10 24.87 -33.67
CA GLN A 497 2.15 24.75 -34.69
C GLN A 497 2.93 23.44 -34.59
N ILE A 498 3.16 22.94 -33.37
CA ILE A 498 3.82 21.65 -33.13
C ILE A 498 2.92 20.50 -33.61
N VAL A 499 1.63 20.54 -33.28
CA VAL A 499 0.66 19.53 -33.69
C VAL A 499 0.51 19.49 -35.22
N ASN A 500 0.53 20.65 -35.90
CA ASN A 500 0.40 20.71 -37.36
C ASN A 500 1.67 20.28 -38.12
N LYS A 501 2.83 20.20 -37.46
CA LYS A 501 4.11 19.77 -38.06
C LYS A 501 4.35 18.26 -37.96
N LYS A 502 3.59 17.55 -37.14
CA LYS A 502 3.58 16.09 -37.03
C LYS A 502 2.42 15.51 -37.82
#